data_AF-A0A7S3L6R8-F1
#
_entry.id   AF-A0A7S3L6R8-F1
#
_cell.length_a   1.000
_cell.length_b   1.000
_cell.length_c   1.000
_cell.angle_alpha   90.00
_cell.angle_beta   90.00
_cell.angle_gamma   90.00
#
_symmetry.space_group_name_H-M   'P 1'
#
loop_
_entity.id
_entity.type
_entity.pdbx_description
1 polymer ?
#
loop_
_entity_poly.entity_id
_entity_poly.type
_entity_poly.pdbx_seq_one_letter_code
_entity_poly.pdbx_strand_id
1 'polypeptide(L)'
;VAGQAAANQVFNSAFWVTSFLPAVTATLIAKEKAQGNEDGVQDAVCQAIFVGVFIALVTTALCFAKPNQILSSVLSQDAPAMEYARPYLLVRTFAFVPSLISLVGFSAFRGVL
;
A
#
# COMPACT_ATOMS: atom_id res chain seq x y z
N VAL A 1 8.19 1.37 -22.48
CA VAL A 1 7.92 2.58 -21.65
C VAL A 1 6.44 2.73 -21.30
N ALA A 2 5.51 2.74 -22.27
CA ALA A 2 4.07 2.90 -21.99
C ALA A 2 3.48 1.83 -21.04
N GLY A 3 3.82 0.55 -21.22
CA GLY A 3 3.33 -0.54 -20.34
C GLY A 3 3.83 -0.44 -18.89
N GLN A 4 5.10 -0.04 -18.70
CA GLN A 4 5.64 0.22 -17.36
C GLN A 4 4.97 1.43 -16.70
N ALA A 5 4.74 2.51 -17.46
CA ALA A 5 4.06 3.70 -16.96
C ALA A 5 2.64 3.39 -16.49
N ALA A 6 1.88 2.59 -17.26
CA ALA A 6 0.53 2.18 -16.89
C ALA A 6 0.50 1.33 -15.62
N ALA A 7 1.39 0.34 -15.50
CA ALA A 7 1.51 -0.47 -14.30
C ALA A 7 1.95 0.36 -13.07
N ASN A 8 2.84 1.35 -13.26
CA ASN A 8 3.21 2.27 -12.19
C ASN A 8 2.04 3.15 -11.76
N GLN A 9 1.20 3.60 -12.69
CA GLN A 9 0.01 4.37 -12.35
C GLN A 9 -0.96 3.55 -11.49
N VAL A 10 -1.25 2.31 -11.88
CA VAL A 10 -2.05 1.37 -11.08
C VAL A 10 -1.45 1.19 -9.68
N PHE A 11 -0.14 0.95 -9.60
CA PHE A 11 0.57 0.78 -8.34
C PHE A 11 0.44 2.02 -7.45
N ASN A 12 0.69 3.21 -7.98
CA ASN A 12 0.60 4.46 -7.23
C ASN A 12 -0.84 4.76 -6.79
N SER A 13 -1.83 4.47 -7.63
CA SER A 13 -3.25 4.61 -7.27
C SER A 13 -3.62 3.73 -6.08
N ALA A 14 -3.10 2.51 -6.00
CA ALA A 14 -3.30 1.65 -4.83
C ALA A 14 -2.67 2.26 -3.55
N PHE A 15 -1.46 2.84 -3.64
CA PHE A 15 -0.87 3.55 -2.49
C PHE A 15 -1.66 4.79 -2.07
N TRP A 16 -2.30 5.47 -3.01
CA TRP A 16 -3.13 6.62 -2.70
C TRP A 16 -4.31 6.25 -1.78
N VAL A 17 -4.92 5.07 -1.96
CA VAL A 17 -5.97 4.56 -1.07
C VAL A 17 -5.45 4.38 0.36
N THR A 18 -4.19 4.03 0.53
CA THR A 18 -3.55 3.85 1.84
C THR A 18 -2.92 5.12 2.42
N SER A 19 -3.04 6.26 1.74
CA SER A 19 -2.38 7.52 2.14
C SER A 19 -2.86 8.07 3.49
N PHE A 20 -4.01 7.63 3.97
CA PHE A 20 -4.54 8.01 5.30
C PHE A 20 -3.86 7.28 6.46
N LEU A 21 -3.29 6.08 6.22
CA LEU A 21 -2.73 5.23 7.28
C LEU A 21 -1.68 5.96 8.11
N PRO A 22 -0.70 6.68 7.52
CA PRO A 22 0.30 7.41 8.29
C PRO A 22 -0.31 8.50 9.18
N ALA A 23 -1.24 9.29 8.65
CA ALA A 23 -1.84 10.36 9.42
C ALA A 23 -2.56 9.82 10.67
N VAL A 24 -3.39 8.79 10.49
CA VAL A 24 -4.13 8.15 11.59
C VAL A 24 -3.18 7.48 12.59
N THR A 25 -2.20 6.72 12.10
CA THR A 25 -1.24 5.99 12.95
C THR A 25 -0.41 6.94 13.80
N ALA A 26 0.14 8.00 13.21
CA ALA A 26 0.93 8.99 13.94
C ALA A 26 0.09 9.71 15.01
N THR A 27 -1.17 10.07 14.71
CA THR A 27 -2.05 10.73 15.70
C THR A 27 -2.42 9.82 16.87
N LEU A 28 -2.72 8.54 16.61
CA LEU A 28 -3.02 7.57 17.68
C LEU A 28 -1.81 7.36 18.59
N ILE A 29 -0.64 7.15 18.01
CA ILE A 29 0.60 6.93 18.77
C ILE A 29 0.97 8.16 19.59
N ALA A 30 0.90 9.36 19.01
CA ALA A 30 1.21 10.60 19.72
C ALA A 30 0.28 10.80 20.93
N LYS A 31 -1.01 10.44 20.80
CA LYS A 31 -1.98 10.50 21.89
C LYS A 31 -1.63 9.54 23.03
N GLU A 32 -1.39 8.27 22.72
CA GLU A 32 -1.05 7.26 23.74
C GLU A 32 0.30 7.57 24.41
N LYS A 33 1.28 8.04 23.62
CA LYS A 33 2.58 8.46 24.14
C LYS A 33 2.47 9.65 25.10
N ALA A 34 1.63 10.64 24.77
CA ALA A 34 1.37 11.79 25.64
C ALA A 34 0.71 11.40 26.97
N GLN A 35 0.00 10.27 27.01
CA GLN A 35 -0.60 9.70 28.23
C GLN A 35 0.37 8.80 29.02
N GLY A 36 1.59 8.57 28.50
CA GLY A 36 2.55 7.64 29.10
C GLY A 36 2.16 6.17 28.94
N ASN A 37 1.22 5.85 28.04
CA ASN A 37 0.72 4.50 27.84
C ASN A 37 1.53 3.76 26.76
N GLU A 38 2.63 3.12 27.16
CA GLU A 38 3.50 2.35 26.25
C GLU A 38 2.76 1.17 25.61
N ASP A 39 1.88 0.49 26.35
CA ASP A 39 1.08 -0.63 25.83
C ASP A 39 0.11 -0.14 24.74
N GLY A 40 -0.52 1.02 24.94
CA GLY A 40 -1.39 1.65 23.94
C GLY A 40 -0.64 2.06 22.67
N VAL A 41 0.61 2.51 22.79
CA VAL A 41 1.47 2.79 21.63
C VAL A 41 1.74 1.50 20.86
N GLN A 42 2.11 0.41 21.54
CA GLN A 42 2.35 -0.88 20.90
C GLN A 42 1.09 -1.39 20.18
N ASP A 43 -0.07 -1.33 20.82
CA ASP A 43 -1.34 -1.75 20.22
C ASP A 43 -1.68 -0.92 18.99
N ALA A 44 -1.50 0.40 19.03
CA ALA A 44 -1.72 1.27 17.87
C ALA A 44 -0.80 0.90 16.69
N VAL A 45 0.47 0.60 16.96
CA VAL A 45 1.43 0.15 15.93
C VAL A 45 1.02 -1.21 15.37
N CYS A 46 0.69 -2.17 16.22
CA CYS A 46 0.25 -3.51 15.80
C CYS A 46 -1.01 -3.45 14.93
N GLN A 47 -2.00 -2.64 15.33
CA GLN A 47 -3.23 -2.44 14.55
C GLN A 47 -2.93 -1.79 13.20
N ALA A 48 -2.08 -0.75 13.16
CA ALA A 48 -1.69 -0.10 11.91
C ALA A 48 -0.96 -1.05 10.96
N ILE A 49 -0.04 -1.89 11.49
CA ILE A 49 0.65 -2.91 10.70
C ILE A 49 -0.35 -3.93 10.18
N PHE A 50 -1.25 -4.42 11.03
CA PHE A 50 -2.28 -5.39 10.63
C PHE A 50 -3.16 -4.85 9.51
N VAL A 51 -3.69 -3.64 9.66
CA VAL A 51 -4.52 -2.99 8.62
C VAL A 51 -3.72 -2.76 7.35
N GLY A 52 -2.47 -2.27 7.45
CA GLY A 52 -1.59 -2.09 6.30
C GLY A 52 -1.33 -3.40 5.55
N VAL A 53 -0.96 -4.47 6.25
CA VAL A 53 -0.74 -5.80 5.67
C VAL A 53 -2.02 -6.35 5.05
N PHE A 54 -3.15 -6.20 5.73
CA PHE A 54 -4.44 -6.65 5.21
C PHE A 54 -4.78 -5.97 3.87
N ILE A 55 -4.63 -4.64 3.79
CA ILE A 55 -4.86 -3.90 2.54
C ILE A 55 -3.87 -4.31 1.45
N ALA A 56 -2.58 -4.51 1.78
CA ALA A 56 -1.59 -4.99 0.82
C ALA A 56 -1.94 -6.39 0.29
N LEU A 57 -2.39 -7.30 1.15
CA LEU A 57 -2.77 -8.65 0.76
C LEU A 57 -4.00 -8.64 -0.15
N VAL A 58 -5.04 -7.86 0.19
CA VAL A 58 -6.24 -7.71 -0.63
C VAL A 58 -5.88 -7.11 -1.99
N THR A 59 -5.09 -6.04 -2.02
CA THR A 59 -4.62 -5.40 -3.26
C THR A 59 -3.80 -6.37 -4.11
N THR A 60 -2.93 -7.14 -3.47
CA THR A 60 -2.12 -8.16 -4.12
C THR A 60 -3.00 -9.24 -4.73
N ALA A 61 -3.93 -9.81 -3.97
CA ALA A 61 -4.85 -10.83 -4.44
C ALA A 61 -5.68 -10.35 -5.64
N LEU A 62 -6.17 -9.10 -5.61
CA LEU A 62 -6.91 -8.50 -6.73
C LEU A 62 -6.03 -8.36 -7.98
N CYS A 63 -4.79 -7.89 -7.83
CA CYS A 63 -3.82 -7.80 -8.92
C CYS A 63 -3.47 -9.15 -9.54
N PHE A 64 -3.40 -10.22 -8.75
CA PHE A 64 -3.16 -11.58 -9.26
C PHE A 64 -4.41 -12.19 -9.92
N ALA A 65 -5.60 -11.97 -9.35
CA ALA A 65 -6.83 -12.56 -9.86
C ALA A 65 -7.26 -11.96 -11.20
N LYS A 66 -7.15 -10.64 -11.37
CA LYS A 66 -7.62 -9.94 -12.57
C LYS A 66 -6.67 -8.82 -13.03
N PRO A 67 -5.40 -9.12 -13.38
CA PRO A 67 -4.42 -8.11 -13.76
C PRO A 67 -4.86 -7.30 -14.98
N ASN A 68 -5.50 -7.95 -15.97
CA ASN A 68 -5.94 -7.28 -17.20
C ASN A 68 -7.06 -6.26 -16.95
N GLN A 69 -7.99 -6.55 -16.02
CA GLN A 69 -9.06 -5.62 -15.69
C GLN A 69 -8.52 -4.39 -14.95
N ILE A 70 -7.59 -4.60 -14.03
CA ILE A 70 -6.95 -3.49 -13.32
C ILE A 70 -6.11 -2.65 -14.28
N LEU A 71 -5.33 -3.26 -15.17
CA LEU A 71 -4.60 -2.53 -16.21
C LEU A 71 -5.53 -1.80 -17.17
N SER A 72 -6.75 -2.33 -17.41
CA SER A 72 -7.72 -1.69 -18.29
C SER A 72 -8.28 -0.36 -17.76
N SER A 73 -8.05 -0.04 -16.47
CA SER A 73 -8.35 1.28 -15.91
C SER A 73 -7.42 2.39 -16.43
N VAL A 74 -6.26 2.02 -16.98
CA VAL A 74 -5.23 2.96 -17.48
C VAL A 74 -4.92 2.75 -18.96
N LEU A 75 -5.08 1.53 -19.48
CA LEU A 75 -4.73 1.15 -20.85
C LEU A 75 -5.91 0.49 -21.56
N SER A 76 -6.11 0.74 -22.86
CA SER A 76 -7.12 0.00 -23.63
C SER A 76 -6.80 -1.51 -23.69
N GLN A 77 -7.81 -2.38 -23.67
CA GLN A 77 -7.60 -3.84 -23.63
C GLN A 77 -6.84 -4.38 -24.86
N ASP A 78 -6.99 -3.75 -26.02
CA ASP A 78 -6.33 -4.11 -27.27
C ASP A 78 -4.96 -3.44 -27.46
N ALA A 79 -4.47 -2.69 -26.46
CA ALA A 79 -3.22 -1.98 -26.60
C ALA A 79 -2.02 -2.97 -26.59
N PRO A 80 -1.07 -2.86 -27.54
CA PRO A 80 0.11 -3.74 -27.61
C PRO A 80 1.00 -3.65 -26.35
N ALA A 81 0.87 -2.57 -25.57
CA ALA A 81 1.58 -2.41 -24.31
C ALA A 81 1.01 -3.27 -23.15
N MET A 82 -0.16 -3.91 -23.30
CA MET A 82 -0.72 -4.86 -22.32
C MET A 82 0.20 -6.06 -22.07
N GLU A 83 0.83 -6.57 -23.13
CA GLU A 83 1.72 -7.74 -23.07
C GLU A 83 2.92 -7.49 -22.14
N TYR A 84 3.44 -6.26 -22.14
CA TYR A 84 4.54 -5.86 -21.27
C TYR A 84 4.08 -5.35 -19.89
N ALA A 85 2.90 -4.74 -19.81
CA ALA A 85 2.37 -4.18 -18.56
C ALA A 85 2.01 -5.28 -17.54
N ARG A 86 1.42 -6.39 -18.01
CA ARG A 86 0.96 -7.50 -17.15
C ARG A 86 2.08 -8.15 -16.31
N PRO A 87 3.17 -8.69 -16.89
CA PRO A 87 4.21 -9.33 -16.11
C PRO A 87 4.91 -8.32 -15.18
N TYR A 88 5.07 -7.08 -15.63
CA TYR A 88 5.66 -6.02 -14.82
C TYR A 88 4.79 -5.67 -13.60
N LEU A 89 3.47 -5.53 -13.77
CA LEU A 89 2.54 -5.29 -12.66
C LEU A 89 2.60 -6.44 -11.63
N LEU A 90 2.62 -7.69 -12.08
CA LEU A 90 2.64 -8.85 -11.18
C LEU A 90 3.92 -8.89 -10.33
N VAL A 91 5.08 -8.67 -10.95
CA VAL A 91 6.36 -8.59 -10.20
C VAL A 91 6.32 -7.45 -9.21
N ARG A 92 5.80 -6.29 -9.62
CA ARG A 92 5.73 -5.10 -8.75
C ARG A 92 4.73 -5.26 -7.61
N THR A 93 3.67 -6.04 -7.80
CA THR A 93 2.61 -6.26 -6.81
C THR A 93 3.18 -6.90 -5.52
N PHE A 94 4.23 -7.73 -5.61
CA PHE A 94 4.91 -8.27 -4.44
C PHE A 94 5.49 -7.19 -3.51
N ALA A 95 5.77 -5.99 -4.03
CA ALA A 95 6.30 -4.89 -3.24
C ALA A 95 5.22 -4.23 -2.35
N PHE A 96 3.92 -4.47 -2.55
CA PHE A 96 2.88 -3.82 -1.75
C PHE A 96 3.00 -4.09 -0.26
N VAL A 97 3.21 -5.37 0.12
CA VAL A 97 3.33 -5.77 1.54
C VAL A 97 4.53 -5.10 2.22
N PRO A 98 5.78 -5.25 1.74
CA PRO A 98 6.92 -4.62 2.39
C PRO A 98 6.83 -3.08 2.36
N SER A 99 6.26 -2.48 1.32
CA SER A 99 6.07 -1.03 1.25
C SER A 99 5.07 -0.52 2.28
N LEU A 100 3.95 -1.20 2.53
CA LEU A 100 2.99 -0.77 3.56
C LEU A 100 3.53 -0.97 4.98
N ILE A 101 4.29 -2.05 5.23
CA ILE A 101 4.98 -2.23 6.50
C ILE A 101 5.97 -1.08 6.74
N SER A 102 6.77 -0.72 5.72
CA SER A 102 7.72 0.39 5.81
C SER A 102 7.01 1.74 6.04
N LEU A 103 5.89 1.98 5.37
CA LEU A 103 5.08 3.19 5.53
C LEU A 103 4.54 3.33 6.95
N VAL A 104 4.01 2.24 7.51
CA VAL A 104 3.51 2.21 8.89
C VAL A 104 4.66 2.40 9.88
N GLY A 105 5.79 1.71 9.69
CA GLY A 105 6.96 1.86 10.57
C GLY A 105 7.50 3.29 10.59
N PHE A 106 7.58 3.94 9.44
CA PHE A 106 7.94 5.36 9.35
C PHE A 106 6.96 6.26 10.11
N SER A 107 5.65 6.01 9.94
CA SER A 107 4.62 6.76 10.66
C SER A 107 4.66 6.53 12.16
N ALA A 108 4.94 5.29 12.59
CA ALA A 108 5.02 4.94 13.99
C ALA A 108 6.16 5.69 14.66
N PHE A 109 7.34 5.68 14.04
CA PHE A 109 8.48 6.45 14.52
C PHE A 109 8.17 7.95 14.60
N ARG A 110 7.50 8.50 13.58
CA ARG A 110 7.07 9.91 13.57
C ARG A 110 6.08 10.26 14.68
N GLY A 111 5.22 9.32 15.09
CA GLY A 111 4.24 9.55 16.16
C GLY A 111 4.83 9.49 17.57
N VAL A 112 5.99 8.86 17.74
CA VAL A 112 6.68 8.77 19.03
C VAL A 112 7.57 10.00 19.31
N LEU A 113 8.03 10.68 18.26
CA LEU A 113 8.78 11.95 18.32
C LEU A 113 7.88 13.12 18.73
#